data_AF-A0A1Q5U834-F1
#
_entry.id   AF-A0A1Q5U834-F1
#
_cell.length_a   1.000
_cell.length_b   1.000
_cell.length_c   1.000
_cell.angle_alpha   90.00
_cell.angle_beta   90.00
_cell.angle_gamma   90.00
#
_symmetry.space_group_name_H-M   'P 1'
#
loop_
_entity.id
_entity.type
_entity.pdbx_description
1 polymer ?
#
loop_
_entity_poly.entity_id
_entity_poly.type
_entity_poly.pdbx_seq_one_letter_code
_entity_poly.pdbx_strand_id
1 'polypeptide(L)'
;MPSKLDTGTTQNELQEIKHNQNVLQEQNEKLHEELRALRTQVGNASAAVTATRTWAAVAAHRGNAMPLLNNQQPEKEHNCIRISTQRTFVDPRDNENSGGNAFGRYLPIDAVNTHIRTALQCDVATQDAQVAGIGTIKTGYLIRFKDTESAEAAHNNTQWLDQLGNNTKLVKPRFGVVVHRTPTEEFDLETGAIQAAEKIINDNDLAEHGFHIDELAWMKAKNKALGKFASLGIRFDSAEGAEYMLQPALHSSC
;
A
#
# COMPACT_ATOMS: atom_id res chain seq x y z
N MET A 1 -67.08 17.81 9.13
CA MET A 1 -66.57 18.59 7.99
C MET A 1 -65.29 17.92 7.51
N PRO A 2 -65.34 17.00 6.53
CA PRO A 2 -64.14 16.34 6.02
C PRO A 2 -63.43 17.24 5.00
N SER A 3 -62.11 17.34 5.13
CA SER A 3 -61.17 18.07 4.29
C SER A 3 -61.19 17.54 2.85
N LYS A 4 -61.35 18.44 1.88
CA LYS A 4 -61.19 18.14 0.44
C LYS A 4 -59.74 17.70 0.19
N LEU A 5 -59.58 16.49 -0.32
CA LEU A 5 -58.29 15.92 -0.71
C LEU A 5 -57.64 16.70 -1.86
N ASP A 6 -56.36 16.99 -1.67
CA ASP A 6 -55.45 17.65 -2.61
C ASP A 6 -54.99 16.67 -3.72
N THR A 7 -55.96 16.26 -4.54
CA THR A 7 -55.78 15.25 -5.60
C THR A 7 -55.08 15.76 -6.85
N GLY A 8 -55.02 17.09 -7.04
CA GLY A 8 -54.37 17.70 -8.20
C GLY A 8 -52.84 17.74 -8.09
N THR A 9 -52.31 17.98 -6.89
CA THR A 9 -50.87 18.09 -6.61
C THR A 9 -50.17 16.73 -6.76
N THR A 10 -50.79 15.68 -6.20
CA THR A 10 -50.30 14.30 -6.28
C THR A 10 -50.33 13.72 -7.70
N GLN A 11 -51.26 14.14 -8.56
CA GLN A 11 -51.28 13.73 -9.97
C GLN A 11 -50.13 14.36 -10.77
N ASN A 12 -49.79 15.62 -10.51
CA ASN A 12 -48.68 16.29 -11.18
C ASN A 12 -47.33 15.69 -10.78
N GLU A 13 -47.12 15.42 -9.48
CA GLU A 13 -45.90 14.74 -9.00
C GLU A 13 -45.74 13.35 -9.63
N LEU A 14 -46.82 12.58 -9.77
CA LEU A 14 -46.79 11.27 -10.44
C LEU A 14 -46.44 11.37 -11.93
N GLN A 15 -46.91 12.42 -12.62
CA GLN A 15 -46.55 12.65 -14.02
C GLN A 15 -45.09 13.05 -14.17
N GLU A 16 -44.57 13.87 -13.25
CA GLU A 16 -43.17 14.29 -13.24
C GLU A 16 -42.22 13.12 -12.94
N ILE A 17 -42.55 12.27 -11.97
CA ILE A 17 -41.77 11.05 -11.66
C ILE A 17 -41.76 10.13 -12.89
N LYS A 18 -42.89 9.95 -13.57
CA LYS A 18 -42.99 9.13 -14.78
C LYS A 18 -42.15 9.70 -15.93
N HIS A 19 -42.12 11.02 -16.07
CA HIS A 19 -41.27 11.68 -17.05
C HIS A 19 -39.79 11.46 -16.74
N ASN A 20 -39.37 11.69 -15.49
CA ASN A 20 -37.99 11.49 -15.04
C ASN A 20 -37.55 10.02 -15.19
N GLN A 21 -38.44 9.08 -14.92
CA GLN A 21 -38.18 7.64 -15.12
C GLN A 21 -37.91 7.30 -16.58
N ASN A 22 -38.68 7.87 -17.51
CA ASN A 22 -38.46 7.68 -18.95
C ASN A 22 -37.12 8.28 -19.40
N VAL A 23 -36.76 9.48 -18.92
CA VAL A 23 -35.48 10.13 -19.24
C VAL A 23 -34.30 9.28 -18.74
N LEU A 24 -34.39 8.75 -17.52
CA LEU A 24 -33.36 7.86 -16.97
C LEU A 24 -33.26 6.54 -17.74
N GLN A 25 -34.38 6.02 -18.24
CA GLN A 25 -34.38 4.81 -19.06
C GLN A 25 -33.66 5.05 -20.39
N GLU A 26 -33.96 6.16 -21.07
CA GLU A 26 -33.30 6.56 -22.32
C GLU A 26 -31.79 6.78 -22.13
N GLN A 27 -31.39 7.41 -21.02
CA GLN A 27 -29.98 7.58 -20.67
C GLN A 27 -29.26 6.25 -20.41
N ASN A 28 -29.91 5.30 -19.72
CA ASN A 28 -29.35 3.97 -19.49
C ASN A 28 -29.20 3.18 -20.80
N GLU A 29 -30.18 3.26 -21.69
CA GLU A 29 -30.10 2.63 -23.02
C GLU A 29 -28.92 3.19 -23.82
N LYS A 30 -28.74 4.51 -23.81
CA LYS A 30 -27.59 5.16 -24.47
C LYS A 30 -26.25 4.72 -23.87
N LEU A 31 -26.13 4.68 -22.54
CA LEU A 31 -24.91 4.20 -21.87
C LEU A 31 -24.61 2.73 -22.19
N HIS A 32 -25.65 1.89 -22.26
CA HIS A 32 -25.49 0.49 -22.66
C HIS A 32 -24.99 0.34 -24.10
N GLU A 33 -25.46 1.20 -25.02
CA GLU A 33 -24.97 1.22 -26.40
C GLU A 33 -23.51 1.67 -26.47
N GLU A 34 -23.13 2.72 -25.73
CA GLU A 34 -21.75 3.20 -25.66
C GLU A 34 -20.82 2.13 -25.07
N LEU A 35 -21.25 1.44 -24.01
CA LEU A 35 -20.50 0.31 -23.44
C LEU A 35 -20.35 -0.84 -24.45
N ARG A 36 -21.38 -1.14 -25.25
CA ARG A 36 -21.32 -2.17 -26.29
C ARG A 36 -20.36 -1.76 -27.41
N ALA A 37 -20.40 -0.49 -27.83
CA ALA A 37 -19.50 0.06 -28.83
C ALA A 37 -18.05 0.02 -28.37
N LEU A 38 -17.77 0.49 -27.14
CA LEU A 38 -16.44 0.43 -26.51
C LEU A 38 -15.94 -1.02 -26.39
N ARG A 39 -16.81 -1.94 -25.98
CA ARG A 39 -16.44 -3.37 -25.89
C ARG A 39 -16.11 -3.97 -27.25
N THR A 40 -16.83 -3.57 -28.29
CA THR A 40 -16.54 -3.99 -29.68
C THR A 40 -15.23 -3.38 -30.17
N GLN A 41 -14.96 -2.12 -29.84
CA GLN A 41 -13.70 -1.44 -30.19
C GLN A 41 -12.49 -2.09 -29.50
N VAL A 42 -12.61 -2.43 -28.22
CA VAL A 42 -11.57 -3.17 -27.48
C VAL A 42 -11.40 -4.60 -28.03
N GLY A 43 -12.50 -5.27 -28.38
CA GLY A 43 -12.46 -6.60 -29.03
C GLY A 43 -11.73 -6.57 -30.37
N ASN A 44 -12.02 -5.58 -31.22
CA ASN A 44 -11.38 -5.41 -32.52
C ASN A 44 -9.92 -4.97 -32.40
N ALA A 45 -9.59 -4.11 -31.43
CA ALA A 45 -8.20 -3.75 -31.12
C ALA A 45 -7.42 -4.97 -30.60
N SER A 46 -8.05 -5.83 -29.80
CA SER A 46 -7.43 -7.07 -29.33
C SER A 46 -7.25 -8.10 -30.46
N ALA A 47 -8.16 -8.15 -31.42
CA ALA A 47 -8.04 -8.99 -32.63
C ALA A 47 -7.01 -8.45 -33.65
N ALA A 48 -6.69 -7.15 -33.62
CA ALA A 48 -5.56 -6.60 -34.37
C ALA A 48 -4.20 -6.91 -33.70
N VAL A 49 -4.19 -7.12 -32.38
CA VAL A 49 -2.98 -7.44 -31.59
C VAL A 49 -2.64 -8.94 -31.60
N THR A 50 -3.55 -9.84 -32.01
CA THR A 50 -3.25 -11.28 -32.11
C THR A 50 -2.27 -11.64 -33.22
N ALA A 51 -1.85 -10.69 -34.07
CA ALA A 51 -0.81 -10.92 -35.08
C ALA A 51 0.62 -10.66 -34.59
N THR A 52 0.89 -10.09 -33.40
CA THR A 52 2.27 -9.96 -32.93
C THR A 52 2.40 -9.95 -31.41
N ARG A 53 3.23 -10.88 -30.90
CA ARG A 53 3.90 -10.88 -29.59
C ARG A 53 3.09 -11.44 -28.41
N THR A 54 3.14 -12.76 -28.28
CA THR A 54 2.82 -13.49 -27.05
C THR A 54 3.75 -13.08 -25.90
N TRP A 55 3.24 -13.05 -24.67
CA TRP A 55 4.00 -12.73 -23.44
C TRP A 55 5.27 -13.57 -23.27
N ALA A 56 5.26 -14.82 -23.73
CA ALA A 56 6.44 -15.69 -23.76
C ALA A 56 7.58 -15.13 -24.64
N ALA A 57 7.26 -14.48 -25.77
CA ALA A 57 8.24 -13.84 -26.65
C ALA A 57 8.82 -12.54 -26.06
N VAL A 58 8.08 -11.85 -25.18
CA VAL A 58 8.60 -10.70 -24.43
C VAL A 58 9.63 -11.15 -23.38
N ALA A 59 9.37 -12.27 -22.70
CA ALA A 59 10.30 -12.84 -21.72
C ALA A 59 11.57 -13.43 -22.37
N ALA A 60 11.44 -14.09 -23.53
CA ALA A 60 12.55 -14.76 -24.19
C ALA A 60 13.53 -13.81 -24.91
N HIS A 61 13.14 -12.55 -25.22
CA HIS A 61 14.02 -11.60 -25.91
C HIS A 61 15.05 -10.92 -24.99
N ARG A 62 15.15 -11.35 -23.72
CA ARG A 62 16.26 -10.99 -22.80
C ARG A 62 17.39 -12.02 -22.84
N GLY A 63 17.65 -12.61 -24.01
CA GLY A 63 18.82 -13.47 -24.22
C GLY A 63 20.01 -12.63 -24.66
N ASN A 64 20.99 -12.47 -23.77
CA ASN A 64 22.36 -11.92 -23.94
C ASN A 64 22.72 -10.63 -23.16
N ALA A 65 21.92 -10.24 -22.17
CA ALA A 65 22.45 -9.46 -21.06
C ALA A 65 22.55 -10.39 -19.86
N MET A 66 23.76 -10.49 -19.28
CA MET A 66 23.96 -10.93 -17.90
C MET A 66 22.81 -10.40 -17.03
N PRO A 67 22.29 -11.17 -16.06
CA PRO A 67 21.28 -10.66 -15.16
C PRO A 67 21.95 -9.62 -14.25
N LEU A 68 22.09 -8.39 -14.74
CA LEU A 68 22.27 -7.25 -13.88
C LEU A 68 21.00 -7.21 -13.05
N LEU A 69 21.20 -7.44 -11.76
CA LEU A 69 20.23 -7.34 -10.69
C LEU A 69 19.59 -5.95 -10.80
N ASN A 70 18.48 -5.86 -11.54
CA ASN A 70 17.78 -4.60 -11.75
C ASN A 70 16.92 -4.33 -10.52
N ASN A 71 17.59 -4.10 -9.39
CA ASN A 71 17.05 -3.47 -8.20
C ASN A 71 17.25 -1.94 -8.26
N GLN A 72 17.25 -1.34 -9.45
CA GLN A 72 16.92 0.08 -9.53
C GLN A 72 15.44 0.23 -9.20
N GLN A 73 15.14 0.22 -7.90
CA GLN A 73 13.95 0.85 -7.36
C GLN A 73 13.91 2.24 -8.01
N PRO A 74 12.85 2.59 -8.75
CA PRO A 74 12.79 3.92 -9.32
C PRO A 74 12.88 4.91 -8.14
N GLU A 75 13.79 5.87 -8.22
CA GLU A 75 13.98 7.05 -7.32
C GLU A 75 12.65 7.66 -6.79
N LYS A 76 11.55 7.40 -7.49
CA LYS A 76 10.16 7.75 -7.15
C LYS A 76 9.70 7.35 -5.75
N GLU A 77 10.33 6.40 -5.05
CA GLU A 77 9.89 5.99 -3.72
C GLU A 77 10.49 6.80 -2.56
N HIS A 78 11.57 7.57 -2.74
CA HIS A 78 12.22 8.31 -1.64
C HIS A 78 11.32 9.38 -1.00
N ASN A 79 10.42 9.99 -1.78
CA ASN A 79 9.51 11.02 -1.28
C ASN A 79 8.11 10.45 -0.93
N CYS A 80 8.01 9.16 -0.67
CA CYS A 80 6.74 8.50 -0.41
C CYS A 80 6.68 7.87 0.98
N ILE A 81 5.58 8.09 1.70
CA ILE A 81 5.28 7.36 2.93
C ILE A 81 4.03 6.49 2.76
N ARG A 82 3.99 5.36 3.45
CA ARG A 82 2.82 4.46 3.45
C ARG A 82 2.16 4.52 4.81
N ILE A 83 0.85 4.74 4.83
CA ILE A 83 0.05 4.70 6.04
C ILE A 83 -0.95 3.54 5.96
N SER A 84 -1.17 2.88 7.09
CA SER A 84 -2.20 1.87 7.25
C SER A 84 -3.24 2.37 8.23
N THR A 85 -4.51 2.12 7.95
CA THR A 85 -5.61 2.49 8.84
C THR A 85 -6.44 1.25 9.14
N GLN A 86 -7.06 1.17 10.30
CA GLN A 86 -7.82 -0.02 10.68
C GLN A 86 -9.04 -0.22 9.75
N ARG A 87 -9.43 -1.47 9.51
CA ARG A 87 -10.71 -1.74 8.86
C ARG A 87 -11.81 -1.39 9.84
N THR A 88 -12.51 -0.30 9.60
CA THR A 88 -13.85 -0.09 10.15
C THR A 88 -14.77 -1.10 9.46
N PHE A 89 -15.28 -2.06 10.21
CA PHE A 89 -16.35 -2.96 9.77
C PHE A 89 -17.66 -2.15 9.76
N VAL A 90 -17.81 -1.27 8.79
CA VAL A 90 -19.07 -0.56 8.56
C VAL A 90 -19.49 -0.91 7.14
N ASP A 91 -20.66 -1.56 7.02
CA ASP A 91 -21.31 -1.79 5.73
C ASP A 91 -21.52 -0.41 5.07
N PRO A 92 -21.14 -0.18 3.81
CA PRO A 92 -21.37 1.08 3.11
C PRO A 92 -22.83 1.58 3.18
N ARG A 93 -23.79 0.69 3.46
CA ARG A 93 -25.22 1.00 3.64
C ARG A 93 -25.57 1.57 5.01
N ASP A 94 -24.74 1.36 6.04
CA ASP A 94 -24.94 1.90 7.40
C ASP A 94 -24.23 3.25 7.59
N ASN A 95 -23.61 3.80 6.54
CA ASN A 95 -22.84 5.04 6.57
C ASN A 95 -23.70 6.32 6.65
N GLU A 96 -25.01 6.22 6.83
CA GLU A 96 -25.83 7.43 7.07
C GLU A 96 -25.70 7.98 8.50
N ASN A 97 -25.12 7.23 9.45
CA ASN A 97 -25.11 7.61 10.87
C ASN A 97 -23.75 7.57 11.59
N SER A 98 -22.63 7.38 10.88
CA SER A 98 -21.31 7.65 11.45
C SER A 98 -20.86 9.01 10.96
N GLY A 99 -20.68 9.98 11.87
CA GLY A 99 -20.32 11.37 11.53
C GLY A 99 -19.30 11.40 10.38
N GLY A 100 -19.74 11.91 9.22
CA GLY A 100 -19.14 11.71 7.89
C GLY A 100 -17.74 12.29 7.67
N ASN A 101 -16.96 12.45 8.73
CA ASN A 101 -15.61 13.01 8.75
C ASN A 101 -14.58 12.02 9.36
N ALA A 102 -14.95 10.77 9.60
CA ALA A 102 -14.02 9.78 10.16
C ALA A 102 -13.09 9.23 9.07
N PHE A 103 -11.77 9.37 9.29
CA PHE A 103 -10.77 8.85 8.36
C PHE A 103 -10.80 7.32 8.30
N GLY A 104 -10.85 6.75 7.10
CA GLY A 104 -10.98 5.32 6.90
C GLY A 104 -10.43 4.85 5.56
N ARG A 105 -10.49 3.53 5.32
CA ARG A 105 -10.10 2.96 4.01
C ARG A 105 -11.17 3.28 2.97
N TYR A 106 -10.74 3.42 1.72
CA TYR A 106 -11.61 3.60 0.55
C TYR A 106 -12.42 4.90 0.54
N LEU A 107 -11.96 5.93 1.26
CA LEU A 107 -12.49 7.27 1.11
C LEU A 107 -12.10 7.85 -0.27
N PRO A 108 -12.91 8.75 -0.84
CA PRO A 108 -12.53 9.49 -2.05
C PRO A 108 -11.19 10.20 -1.87
N ILE A 109 -10.34 10.18 -2.91
CA ILE A 109 -8.98 10.75 -2.84
C ILE A 109 -8.99 12.21 -2.39
N ASP A 110 -9.96 13.02 -2.82
CA ASP A 110 -10.05 14.43 -2.43
C ASP A 110 -10.35 14.61 -0.94
N ALA A 111 -11.21 13.76 -0.37
CA ALA A 111 -11.49 13.76 1.06
C ALA A 111 -10.25 13.33 1.85
N VAL A 112 -9.58 12.25 1.42
CA VAL A 112 -8.33 11.75 2.03
C VAL A 112 -7.24 12.83 1.99
N ASN A 113 -7.10 13.52 0.87
CA ASN A 113 -6.14 14.60 0.69
C ASN A 113 -6.39 15.77 1.64
N THR A 114 -7.66 16.12 1.83
CA THR A 114 -8.05 17.15 2.80
C THR A 114 -7.68 16.71 4.22
N HIS A 115 -8.08 15.51 4.62
CA HIS A 115 -7.74 14.96 5.95
C HIS A 115 -6.23 14.92 6.21
N ILE A 116 -5.44 14.42 5.26
CA ILE A 116 -3.99 14.31 5.41
C ILE A 116 -3.33 15.69 5.52
N ARG A 117 -3.73 16.65 4.68
CA ARG A 117 -3.19 18.01 4.75
C ARG A 117 -3.56 18.71 6.06
N THR A 118 -4.81 18.58 6.50
CA THR A 118 -5.24 19.11 7.79
C THR A 118 -4.45 18.49 8.94
N ALA A 119 -4.27 17.16 8.93
CA ALA A 119 -3.50 16.46 9.95
C ALA A 119 -2.03 16.92 9.99
N LEU A 120 -1.36 17.04 8.83
CA LEU A 120 0.01 17.54 8.73
C LEU A 120 0.15 18.99 9.24
N GLN A 121 -0.87 19.82 9.06
CA GLN A 121 -0.90 21.20 9.56
C GLN A 121 -1.12 21.31 11.07
N CYS A 122 -1.63 20.27 11.73
CA CYS A 122 -1.85 20.28 13.17
C CYS A 122 -0.55 20.11 13.97
N ASP A 123 0.51 19.60 13.36
CA ASP A 123 1.82 19.41 13.97
C ASP A 123 2.82 20.41 13.38
N VAL A 124 3.45 21.20 14.26
CA VAL A 124 4.43 22.24 13.89
C VAL A 124 5.59 21.64 13.10
N ALA A 125 5.97 20.40 13.38
CA ALA A 125 7.08 19.75 12.69
C ALA A 125 6.73 19.30 11.26
N THR A 126 5.43 19.22 10.91
CA THR A 126 4.98 18.77 9.58
C THR A 126 4.14 19.81 8.83
N GLN A 127 3.94 21.00 9.40
CA GLN A 127 3.06 22.04 8.86
C GLN A 127 3.47 22.50 7.45
N ASP A 128 4.78 22.49 7.14
CA ASP A 128 5.34 22.94 5.88
C ASP A 128 5.42 21.81 4.82
N ALA A 129 5.01 20.59 5.18
CA ALA A 129 5.13 19.41 4.32
C ALA A 129 4.19 19.49 3.10
N GLN A 130 4.75 19.38 1.90
CA GLN A 130 4.00 19.52 0.64
C GLN A 130 3.60 18.18 0.05
N VAL A 131 2.30 17.87 0.07
CA VAL A 131 1.74 16.65 -0.55
C VAL A 131 1.51 16.85 -2.05
N ALA A 132 2.20 16.04 -2.86
CA ALA A 132 2.09 16.01 -4.32
C ALA A 132 0.98 15.07 -4.84
N GLY A 133 0.66 14.02 -4.10
CA GLY A 133 -0.43 13.12 -4.49
C GLY A 133 -0.64 11.97 -3.50
N ILE A 134 -1.80 11.34 -3.58
CA ILE A 134 -2.17 10.22 -2.70
C ILE A 134 -2.68 9.06 -3.56
N GLY A 135 -2.14 7.87 -3.30
CA GLY A 135 -2.60 6.60 -3.85
C GLY A 135 -3.26 5.74 -2.79
N THR A 136 -4.13 4.83 -3.21
CA THR A 136 -4.72 3.81 -2.31
C THR A 136 -3.86 2.56 -2.29
N ILE A 137 -3.76 1.92 -1.11
CA ILE A 137 -3.16 0.60 -0.94
C ILE A 137 -4.13 -0.28 -0.16
N LYS A 138 -3.94 -1.61 -0.21
CA LYS A 138 -4.82 -2.60 0.45
C LYS A 138 -5.10 -2.29 1.93
N THR A 139 -4.16 -1.67 2.61
CA THR A 139 -4.20 -1.39 4.05
C THR A 139 -4.43 0.08 4.41
N GLY A 140 -4.50 0.99 3.44
CA GLY A 140 -4.54 2.43 3.69
C GLY A 140 -4.14 3.24 2.47
N TYR A 141 -3.16 4.12 2.60
CA TYR A 141 -2.77 5.07 1.56
C TYR A 141 -1.25 5.20 1.39
N LEU A 142 -0.83 5.51 0.17
CA LEU A 142 0.53 5.92 -0.19
C LEU A 142 0.51 7.43 -0.41
N ILE A 143 1.28 8.18 0.36
CA ILE A 143 1.35 9.63 0.27
C ILE A 143 2.66 9.98 -0.41
N ARG A 144 2.59 10.73 -1.50
CA ARG A 144 3.75 11.23 -2.23
C ARG A 144 3.92 12.71 -1.89
N PHE A 145 5.07 13.05 -1.35
CA PHE A 145 5.48 14.42 -1.11
C PHE A 145 6.22 15.00 -2.32
N LYS A 146 6.27 16.33 -2.37
CA LYS A 146 6.94 17.06 -3.44
C LYS A 146 8.46 17.00 -3.31
N ASP A 147 8.95 17.03 -2.08
CA ASP A 147 10.35 17.05 -1.70
C ASP A 147 10.64 16.04 -0.59
N THR A 148 11.92 15.69 -0.43
CA THR A 148 12.40 14.70 0.54
C THR A 148 12.28 15.21 1.96
N GLU A 149 12.53 16.50 2.20
CA GLU A 149 12.41 17.15 3.52
C GLU A 149 10.98 16.99 4.09
N SER A 150 9.95 17.24 3.27
CA SER A 150 8.55 17.01 3.63
C SER A 150 8.27 15.56 3.99
N ALA A 151 8.85 14.61 3.25
CA ALA A 151 8.66 13.18 3.49
C ALA A 151 9.34 12.75 4.80
N GLU A 152 10.57 13.20 5.04
CA GLU A 152 11.32 12.93 6.27
C GLU A 152 10.66 13.57 7.49
N ALA A 153 10.20 14.81 7.38
CA ALA A 153 9.47 15.49 8.44
C ALA A 153 8.21 14.70 8.83
N ALA A 154 7.41 14.27 7.86
CA ALA A 154 6.21 13.48 8.10
C ALA A 154 6.50 12.05 8.59
N HIS A 155 7.64 11.48 8.21
CA HIS A 155 8.10 10.16 8.65
C HIS A 155 8.59 10.18 10.11
N ASN A 156 9.40 11.18 10.45
CA ASN A 156 10.07 11.29 11.75
C ASN A 156 9.15 11.84 12.86
N ASN A 157 8.16 12.65 12.48
CA ASN A 157 7.17 13.20 13.40
C ASN A 157 5.83 12.52 13.12
N THR A 158 5.48 11.49 13.88
CA THR A 158 4.28 10.69 13.62
C THR A 158 3.01 11.19 14.32
N GLN A 159 3.08 12.31 15.06
CA GLN A 159 1.95 12.81 15.87
C GLN A 159 0.76 13.26 15.00
N TRP A 160 1.01 13.74 13.79
CA TRP A 160 -0.07 14.06 12.84
C TRP A 160 -0.93 12.83 12.48
N LEU A 161 -0.41 11.60 12.57
CA LEU A 161 -1.20 10.39 12.31
C LEU A 161 -2.30 10.17 13.36
N ASP A 162 -2.09 10.65 14.58
CA ASP A 162 -3.08 10.57 15.65
C ASP A 162 -4.30 11.44 15.33
N GLN A 163 -4.11 12.54 14.60
CA GLN A 163 -5.19 13.44 14.14
C GLN A 163 -6.10 12.77 13.09
N LEU A 164 -5.59 11.80 12.34
CA LEU A 164 -6.40 11.02 11.42
C LEU A 164 -7.32 10.04 12.18
N GLY A 165 -6.90 9.58 13.35
CA GLY A 165 -7.65 8.58 14.11
C GLY A 165 -7.73 7.23 13.40
N ASN A 166 -8.73 6.40 13.77
CA ASN A 166 -8.96 5.05 13.24
C ASN A 166 -7.70 4.15 13.26
N ASN A 167 -6.89 4.29 14.31
CA ASN A 167 -5.62 3.58 14.50
C ASN A 167 -4.72 3.66 13.26
N THR A 168 -4.67 4.83 12.63
CA THR A 168 -3.82 5.08 11.48
C THR A 168 -2.36 5.12 11.92
N LYS A 169 -1.50 4.36 11.23
CA LYS A 169 -0.10 4.17 11.58
C LYS A 169 0.79 4.19 10.34
N LEU A 170 2.00 4.70 10.50
CA LEU A 170 3.05 4.59 9.51
C LEU A 170 3.40 3.12 9.27
N VAL A 171 3.42 2.72 8.01
CA VAL A 171 3.85 1.39 7.60
C VAL A 171 5.35 1.43 7.43
N LYS A 172 6.08 0.82 8.37
CA LYS A 172 7.50 0.56 8.20
C LYS A 172 7.72 -0.39 7.02
N PRO A 173 8.56 -0.03 6.04
CA PRO A 173 9.06 -1.00 5.06
C PRO A 173 9.61 -2.24 5.76
N ARG A 174 9.50 -3.40 5.11
CA ARG A 174 10.01 -4.66 5.65
C ARG A 174 10.97 -5.25 4.65
N PHE A 175 12.26 -5.10 4.93
CA PHE A 175 13.33 -5.65 4.10
C PHE A 175 13.81 -6.94 4.75
N GLY A 176 13.42 -8.08 4.20
CA GLY A 176 13.61 -9.38 4.82
C GLY A 176 14.62 -10.24 4.07
N VAL A 177 15.59 -10.78 4.79
CA VAL A 177 16.50 -11.83 4.33
C VAL A 177 16.15 -13.13 5.04
N VAL A 178 16.18 -14.26 4.32
CA VAL A 178 15.97 -15.58 4.90
C VAL A 178 17.23 -16.41 4.73
N VAL A 179 17.82 -16.79 5.87
CA VAL A 179 18.97 -17.69 5.92
C VAL A 179 18.47 -19.09 6.23
N HIS A 180 18.76 -20.04 5.35
CA HIS A 180 18.37 -21.44 5.52
C HIS A 180 19.43 -22.23 6.28
N ARG A 181 19.00 -23.30 6.98
CA ARG A 181 19.87 -24.24 7.71
C ARG A 181 20.72 -23.59 8.82
N THR A 182 20.20 -22.55 9.44
CA THR A 182 20.84 -21.93 10.62
C THR A 182 20.74 -22.89 11.81
N PRO A 183 21.85 -23.19 12.51
CA PRO A 183 21.84 -23.98 13.74
C PRO A 183 20.98 -23.29 14.81
N THR A 184 20.00 -23.98 15.37
CA THR A 184 19.06 -23.36 16.32
C THR A 184 19.64 -23.19 17.72
N GLU A 185 20.75 -23.86 18.02
CA GLU A 185 21.50 -23.73 19.28
C GLU A 185 22.34 -22.44 19.31
N GLU A 186 22.61 -21.84 18.15
CA GLU A 186 23.46 -20.63 18.04
C GLU A 186 22.72 -19.34 18.43
N PHE A 187 21.39 -19.32 18.28
CA PHE A 187 20.58 -18.13 18.52
C PHE A 187 19.35 -18.46 19.38
N ASP A 188 19.32 -17.95 20.62
CA ASP A 188 18.10 -17.90 21.42
C ASP A 188 17.31 -16.62 21.10
N LEU A 189 16.31 -16.74 20.24
CA LEU A 189 15.44 -15.61 19.88
C LEU A 189 14.29 -15.37 20.88
N GLU A 190 14.05 -16.27 21.83
CA GLU A 190 12.97 -16.09 22.81
C GLU A 190 13.40 -15.16 23.94
N THR A 191 14.65 -15.26 24.39
CA THR A 191 15.19 -14.41 25.47
C THR A 191 16.36 -13.52 25.04
N GLY A 192 17.07 -13.88 23.98
CA GLY A 192 18.32 -13.26 23.53
C GLY A 192 18.26 -12.62 22.14
N ALA A 193 17.08 -12.25 21.63
CA ALA A 193 16.94 -11.72 20.27
C ALA A 193 17.85 -10.51 19.98
N ILE A 194 18.06 -9.63 20.97
CA ILE A 194 18.95 -8.47 20.85
C ILE A 194 20.41 -8.91 20.67
N GLN A 195 20.89 -9.84 21.50
CA GLN A 195 22.25 -10.37 21.43
C GLN A 195 22.49 -11.13 20.14
N ALA A 196 21.49 -11.89 19.68
CA ALA A 196 21.52 -12.56 18.38
C ALA A 196 21.65 -11.56 17.22
N ALA A 197 20.90 -10.45 17.28
CA ALA A 197 21.01 -9.38 16.28
C ALA A 197 22.38 -8.70 16.31
N GLU A 198 22.88 -8.35 17.50
CA GLU A 198 24.23 -7.77 17.66
C GLU A 198 25.32 -8.70 17.12
N LYS A 199 25.22 -10.01 17.39
CA LYS A 199 26.15 -10.99 16.84
C LYS A 199 26.14 -10.99 15.32
N ILE A 200 24.95 -11.03 14.68
CA ILE A 200 24.84 -11.01 13.21
C ILE A 200 25.36 -9.68 12.64
N ILE A 201 25.08 -8.56 13.31
CA ILE A 201 25.59 -7.24 12.92
C ILE A 201 27.12 -7.22 12.89
N ASN A 202 27.76 -7.74 13.94
CA ASN A 202 29.21 -7.78 14.05
C ASN A 202 29.84 -8.80 13.09
N ASP A 203 29.26 -9.99 12.97
CA ASP A 203 29.79 -11.07 12.11
C ASP A 203 29.75 -10.72 10.60
N ASN A 204 28.97 -9.70 10.22
CA ASN A 204 28.77 -9.30 8.82
C ASN A 204 29.14 -7.82 8.56
N ASP A 205 29.86 -7.17 9.48
CA ASP A 205 30.32 -5.77 9.35
C ASP A 205 29.17 -4.77 9.03
N LEU A 206 27.95 -5.08 9.48
CA LEU A 206 26.76 -4.28 9.18
C LEU A 206 26.83 -2.91 9.86
N ALA A 207 27.39 -2.87 11.07
CA ALA A 207 27.58 -1.63 11.83
C ALA A 207 28.54 -0.67 11.14
N GLU A 208 29.58 -1.17 10.46
CA GLU A 208 30.54 -0.32 9.72
C GLU A 208 29.87 0.41 8.55
N HIS A 209 28.81 -0.18 8.01
CA HIS A 209 28.01 0.38 6.92
C HIS A 209 26.75 1.10 7.42
N GLY A 210 26.54 1.18 8.74
CA GLY A 210 25.38 1.83 9.35
C GLY A 210 24.05 1.09 9.14
N PHE A 211 24.08 -0.21 8.84
CA PHE A 211 22.88 -1.03 8.65
C PHE A 211 22.43 -1.66 9.97
N HIS A 212 21.11 -1.68 10.21
CA HIS A 212 20.54 -2.22 11.45
C HIS A 212 19.56 -3.36 11.19
N ILE A 213 19.47 -4.27 12.16
CA ILE A 213 18.48 -5.36 12.18
C ILE A 213 17.33 -4.95 13.10
N ASP A 214 16.13 -4.85 12.54
CA ASP A 214 14.87 -4.51 13.22
C ASP A 214 14.28 -5.71 13.97
N GLU A 215 14.36 -6.92 13.37
CA GLU A 215 13.70 -8.11 13.91
C GLU A 215 14.39 -9.39 13.45
N LEU A 216 14.50 -10.35 14.37
CA LEU A 216 14.87 -11.72 14.08
C LEU A 216 13.70 -12.65 14.40
N ALA A 217 13.42 -13.59 13.51
CA ALA A 217 12.36 -14.55 13.72
C ALA A 217 12.68 -15.91 13.08
N TRP A 218 12.39 -16.99 13.81
CA TRP A 218 12.42 -18.31 13.22
C TRP A 218 11.23 -18.51 12.26
N MET A 219 11.53 -18.90 11.03
CA MET A 219 10.53 -19.21 10.01
C MET A 219 9.97 -20.62 10.25
N LYS A 220 8.98 -20.72 11.14
CA LYS A 220 8.30 -21.97 11.50
C LYS A 220 6.79 -21.83 11.53
N ALA A 221 6.08 -22.94 11.35
CA ALA A 221 4.64 -22.99 11.63
C ALA A 221 4.40 -22.85 13.14
N LYS A 222 3.33 -22.16 13.54
CA LYS A 222 3.04 -21.82 14.95
C LYS A 222 3.12 -22.98 15.93
N ASN A 223 2.75 -24.19 15.50
CA ASN A 223 2.68 -25.38 16.36
C ASN A 223 3.86 -26.34 16.18
N LYS A 224 4.94 -25.92 15.50
CA LYS A 224 6.10 -26.79 15.25
C LYS A 224 7.27 -26.37 16.13
N ALA A 225 7.82 -27.33 16.85
CA ALA A 225 9.10 -27.14 17.54
C ALA A 225 10.23 -26.92 16.51
N LEU A 226 11.26 -26.19 16.92
CA LEU A 226 12.46 -26.03 16.11
C LEU A 226 13.22 -27.36 16.09
N GLY A 227 13.66 -27.77 14.89
CA GLY A 227 14.64 -28.86 14.76
C GLY A 227 16.06 -28.31 14.91
N LYS A 228 17.07 -29.18 14.83
CA LYS A 228 18.50 -28.82 14.93
C LYS A 228 18.92 -27.66 14.01
N PHE A 229 18.30 -27.58 12.85
CA PHE A 229 18.46 -26.49 11.90
C PHE A 229 17.10 -25.93 11.53
N ALA A 230 17.02 -24.61 11.37
CA ALA A 230 15.81 -23.93 10.93
C ALA A 230 16.15 -22.83 9.92
N SER A 231 15.12 -22.19 9.39
CA SER A 231 15.30 -21.00 8.56
C SER A 231 15.12 -19.77 9.44
N LEU A 232 16.13 -18.90 9.46
CA LEU A 232 16.12 -17.64 10.19
C LEU A 232 15.67 -16.52 9.26
N GLY A 233 14.63 -15.80 9.65
CA GLY A 233 14.23 -14.54 9.02
C GLY A 233 14.91 -13.38 9.73
N ILE A 234 15.60 -12.54 8.96
CA ILE A 234 16.28 -11.34 9.42
C ILE A 234 15.58 -10.15 8.75
N ARG A 235 15.13 -9.18 9.54
CA ARG A 235 14.51 -7.96 9.01
C ARG A 235 15.45 -6.78 9.22
N PHE A 236 15.69 -6.03 8.15
CA PHE A 236 16.48 -4.82 8.13
C PHE A 236 15.59 -3.58 8.11
N ASP A 237 16.15 -2.48 8.58
CA ASP A 237 15.58 -1.13 8.53
C ASP A 237 15.61 -0.51 7.12
N SER A 238 16.52 -1.00 6.27
CA SER A 238 16.85 -0.49 4.94
C SER A 238 16.90 -1.60 3.89
N ALA A 239 16.63 -1.24 2.63
CA ALA A 239 16.74 -2.17 1.50
C ALA A 239 18.21 -2.52 1.26
N GLU A 240 19.06 -1.49 1.37
CA GLU A 240 20.49 -1.53 1.19
C GLU A 240 21.15 -2.50 2.16
N GLY A 241 20.75 -2.50 3.44
CA GLY A 241 21.25 -3.47 4.42
C GLY A 241 20.86 -4.91 4.10
N ALA A 242 19.62 -5.14 3.65
CA ALA A 242 19.17 -6.46 3.22
C ALA A 242 19.89 -6.93 1.95
N GLU A 243 20.15 -6.04 1.00
CA GLU A 243 20.89 -6.34 -0.22
C GLU A 243 22.36 -6.61 0.05
N TYR A 244 23.01 -5.82 0.92
CA TYR A 244 24.39 -6.01 1.35
C TYR A 244 24.57 -7.42 1.94
N MET A 245 23.65 -7.87 2.79
CA MET A 245 23.65 -9.21 3.37
C MET A 245 23.50 -10.34 2.33
N LEU A 246 22.94 -10.04 1.15
CA LEU A 246 22.77 -10.99 0.05
C LEU A 246 23.93 -10.97 -0.94
N GLN A 247 24.83 -9.98 -0.87
CA GLN A 247 25.98 -9.93 -1.75
C GLN A 247 26.93 -11.09 -1.42
N PRO A 248 27.36 -11.87 -2.41
CA PRO A 248 28.35 -12.91 -2.17
C PRO A 248 29.62 -12.23 -1.65
N ALA A 249 30.08 -12.65 -0.47
CA ALA A 249 31.29 -12.15 0.15
C ALA A 249 32.46 -12.20 -0.86
N LEU A 250 32.83 -11.04 -1.41
CA LEU A 250 34.01 -10.89 -2.26
C LEU A 250 35.32 -10.93 -1.45
N HIS A 251 35.24 -11.27 -0.16
CA HIS A 251 36.38 -11.50 0.71
C HIS A 251 36.33 -12.91 1.30
N SER A 252 36.50 -13.91 0.43
CA SER A 252 37.20 -15.14 0.80
C SER A 252 38.60 -15.09 0.18
N SER A 253 39.55 -14.55 0.93
CA SER A 253 40.98 -14.73 0.67
C SER A 253 41.65 -15.05 1.99
N CYS A 254 41.78 -16.35 2.27
CA CYS A 254 42.99 -17.08 2.64
C CYS A 254 42.61 -18.52 2.99
#